data_AF-A0A3C1ADI2-F1
#
_entry.id   AF-A0A3C1ADI2-F1
#
_cell.length_a   1.000
_cell.length_b   1.000
_cell.length_c   1.000
_cell.angle_alpha   90.00
_cell.angle_beta   90.00
_cell.angle_gamma   90.00
#
_symmetry.space_group_name_H-M   'P 1'
#
loop_
_entity.id
_entity.type
_entity.pdbx_description
1 polymer ?
#
loop_
_entity_poly.entity_id
_entity_poly.type
_entity_poly.pdbx_seq_one_letter_code
_entity_poly.pdbx_strand_id
1 'polypeptide(L)'
;MFSFKSKLIAAVFAFLGIATFMGCSKNDETGKSIQQDLPSAQDVGKVHNASLDFVLIQLKQDNFKSTANEQALKDSVISYTKSYLITNEGVTESEINEINEMIGITSDTLDISQLLSSVTDDNYRNMLTDIIDIFNSETPLSYSELDNALNLIEIDAAASSYYNEIIAITSVARYSYIYWEQEMDNWVFLFNGNTKSVNVDPRFWDILGADAQGAVGGAIGGGLVGALIGAPFASGIQGIVVALQAK
;
A
#
# COMPACT_ATOMS: atom_id res chain seq x y z
N MET A 1 -68.83 -14.46 -13.78
CA MET A 1 -68.77 -13.07 -13.26
C MET A 1 -68.28 -13.16 -11.83
N PHE A 2 -67.02 -12.77 -11.58
CA PHE A 2 -66.31 -12.52 -10.30
C PHE A 2 -64.80 -12.54 -10.68
N SER A 3 -64.30 -11.43 -11.22
CA SER A 3 -63.60 -10.34 -10.53
C SER A 3 -62.13 -10.64 -10.24
N PHE A 4 -61.32 -10.09 -11.15
CA PHE A 4 -59.88 -9.86 -11.12
C PHE A 4 -59.33 -9.31 -9.79
N LYS A 5 -58.04 -9.60 -9.54
CA LYS A 5 -57.06 -8.97 -8.62
C LYS A 5 -56.80 -9.68 -7.27
N SER A 6 -55.78 -10.54 -7.28
CA SER A 6 -54.83 -10.69 -6.15
C SER A 6 -53.62 -11.55 -6.55
N LYS A 7 -52.80 -11.03 -7.46
CA LYS A 7 -51.42 -11.51 -7.68
C LYS A 7 -50.53 -10.31 -8.00
N LEU A 8 -50.06 -9.60 -6.97
CA LEU A 8 -48.86 -8.78 -7.04
C LEU A 8 -48.47 -8.32 -5.61
N ILE A 9 -47.72 -9.15 -4.90
CA ILE A 9 -46.90 -8.71 -3.75
C ILE A 9 -45.48 -9.08 -4.12
N ALA A 10 -44.80 -8.17 -4.83
CA ALA A 10 -43.35 -8.11 -5.02
C ALA A 10 -43.02 -6.89 -5.90
N ALA A 11 -43.14 -5.69 -5.33
CA ALA A 11 -42.53 -4.46 -5.86
C ALA A 11 -42.78 -3.32 -4.86
N VAL A 12 -41.96 -3.20 -3.83
CA VAL A 12 -41.91 -1.99 -3.01
C VAL A 12 -40.45 -1.63 -2.78
N PHE A 13 -40.16 -0.34 -3.03
CA PHE A 13 -38.92 0.41 -2.82
C PHE A 13 -37.95 0.53 -4.00
N ALA A 14 -38.42 1.24 -5.03
CA ALA A 14 -37.60 2.21 -5.75
C ALA A 14 -38.13 3.62 -5.43
N PHE A 15 -37.21 4.59 -5.36
CA PHE A 15 -37.38 6.05 -5.25
C PHE A 15 -37.73 6.66 -3.87
N LEU A 16 -36.72 7.29 -3.24
CA LEU A 16 -36.67 8.74 -3.00
C LEU A 16 -35.41 9.11 -2.19
N GLY A 17 -34.59 10.02 -2.72
CA GLY A 17 -33.43 10.57 -2.00
C GLY A 17 -32.48 11.40 -2.87
N ILE A 18 -33.00 12.39 -3.59
CA ILE A 18 -32.17 13.46 -4.15
C ILE A 18 -31.60 14.27 -2.97
N ALA A 19 -30.29 14.29 -2.82
CA ALA A 19 -29.60 15.31 -2.02
C ALA A 19 -28.76 16.17 -2.95
N THR A 20 -29.37 17.23 -3.46
CA THR A 20 -28.68 18.42 -3.92
C THR A 20 -28.15 19.17 -2.70
N PHE A 21 -26.83 19.33 -2.57
CA PHE A 21 -26.25 20.37 -1.74
C PHE A 21 -25.18 21.13 -2.52
N MET A 22 -25.60 22.26 -3.09
CA MET A 22 -24.77 23.44 -3.24
C MET A 22 -25.42 24.58 -2.46
N GLY A 23 -24.65 25.29 -1.63
CA GLY A 23 -24.88 26.71 -1.38
C GLY A 23 -24.91 27.22 0.07
N CYS A 24 -23.76 27.75 0.51
CA CYS A 24 -23.56 28.97 1.31
C CYS A 24 -23.63 28.95 2.86
N SER A 25 -22.41 28.94 3.43
CA SER A 25 -21.82 29.83 4.44
C SER A 25 -22.67 30.38 5.59
N LYS A 26 -22.28 29.97 6.81
CA LYS A 26 -22.17 30.86 7.96
C LYS A 26 -20.89 30.52 8.72
N ASN A 27 -20.03 31.52 8.89
CA ASN A 27 -18.82 31.45 9.70
C ASN A 27 -19.16 31.07 11.13
N ASP A 28 -18.58 29.98 11.62
CA ASP A 28 -18.19 29.84 13.02
C ASP A 28 -16.73 29.34 13.02
N GLU A 29 -15.83 30.24 13.39
CA GLU A 29 -14.42 29.94 13.62
C GLU A 29 -14.27 29.19 14.95
N THR A 30 -14.26 27.87 14.90
CA THR A 30 -13.76 27.05 16.01
C THR A 30 -13.16 25.74 15.47
N GLY A 31 -11.83 25.72 15.39
CA GLY A 31 -11.04 24.50 15.20
C GLY A 31 -11.01 23.96 13.77
N LYS A 32 -10.19 24.53 12.89
CA LYS A 32 -9.74 23.83 11.69
C LYS A 32 -8.90 22.63 12.15
N SER A 33 -9.51 21.46 12.30
CA SER A 33 -8.78 20.23 12.00
C SER A 33 -8.47 20.32 10.52
N ILE A 34 -7.20 20.50 10.17
CA ILE A 34 -6.76 20.32 8.80
C ILE A 34 -6.92 18.82 8.55
N GLN A 35 -8.09 18.39 8.06
CA GLN A 35 -8.16 17.11 7.36
C GLN A 35 -7.28 17.30 6.13
N GLN A 36 -6.08 16.73 6.16
CA GLN A 36 -5.30 16.59 4.94
C GLN A 36 -6.11 15.70 4.01
N ASP A 37 -6.34 16.19 2.79
CA ASP A 37 -6.88 15.34 1.74
C ASP A 37 -5.90 14.20 1.49
N LEU A 38 -6.43 12.99 1.31
CA LEU A 38 -5.62 11.82 0.95
C LEU A 38 -4.79 12.11 -0.31
N PRO A 39 -3.58 11.51 -0.42
CA PRO A 39 -2.76 11.68 -1.61
C PRO A 39 -3.47 11.19 -2.87
N SER A 40 -3.11 11.77 -4.02
CA SER A 40 -3.55 11.24 -5.31
C SER A 40 -2.97 9.83 -5.51
N ALA A 41 -3.63 8.99 -6.30
CA ALA A 41 -3.12 7.65 -6.62
C ALA A 41 -1.67 7.66 -7.12
N GLN A 42 -1.30 8.67 -7.92
CA GLN A 42 0.05 8.82 -8.49
C GLN A 42 1.10 9.17 -7.42
N ASP A 43 0.67 9.76 -6.30
CA ASP A 43 1.54 10.18 -5.21
C ASP A 43 1.66 9.14 -4.09
N VAL A 44 0.90 8.03 -4.13
CA VAL A 44 0.97 6.98 -3.10
C VAL A 44 2.39 6.42 -2.95
N GLY A 45 3.13 6.23 -4.04
CA GLY A 45 4.53 5.82 -3.98
C GLY A 45 5.46 6.85 -3.32
N LYS A 46 5.17 8.16 -3.42
CA LYS A 46 5.93 9.18 -2.69
C LYS A 46 5.69 9.09 -1.20
N VAL A 47 4.44 8.90 -0.81
CA VAL A 47 4.04 8.75 0.59
C VAL A 47 4.64 7.48 1.20
N HIS A 48 4.65 6.39 0.42
CA HIS A 48 5.35 5.17 0.77
C HIS A 48 6.83 5.42 1.11
N ASN A 49 7.58 6.05 0.20
CA ASN A 49 9.00 6.36 0.44
C ASN A 49 9.20 7.30 1.63
N ALA A 50 8.35 8.32 1.78
CA ALA A 50 8.43 9.25 2.90
C ALA A 50 8.19 8.56 4.26
N SER A 51 7.30 7.56 4.28
CA SER A 51 7.08 6.73 5.47
C SER A 51 8.30 5.87 5.80
N LEU A 52 8.96 5.28 4.79
CA LEU A 52 10.19 4.51 4.99
C LEU A 52 11.34 5.36 5.53
N ASP A 53 11.51 6.59 5.00
CA ASP A 53 12.48 7.54 5.51
C ASP A 53 12.20 7.90 6.98
N PHE A 54 10.93 8.14 7.31
CA PHE A 54 10.53 8.40 8.68
C PHE A 54 10.88 7.24 9.60
N VAL A 55 10.56 6.00 9.21
CA VAL A 55 10.90 4.78 9.97
C VAL A 55 12.41 4.66 10.15
N LEU A 56 13.20 4.82 9.09
CA LEU A 56 14.66 4.76 9.14
C LEU A 56 15.25 5.79 10.11
N ILE A 57 14.70 7.01 10.12
CA ILE A 57 15.10 8.07 11.04
C ILE A 57 14.76 7.70 12.49
N GLN A 58 13.54 7.23 12.76
CA GLN A 58 13.12 6.84 14.11
C GLN A 58 13.98 5.70 14.67
N LEU A 59 14.23 4.66 13.88
CA LEU A 59 15.08 3.53 14.29
C LEU A 59 16.52 3.97 14.61
N LYS A 60 17.07 4.92 13.85
CA LYS A 60 18.37 5.54 14.15
C LYS A 60 18.34 6.31 15.48
N GLN A 61 17.28 7.08 15.73
CA GLN A 61 17.13 7.88 16.96
C GLN A 61 16.99 7.00 18.20
N ASP A 62 16.31 5.87 18.09
CA ASP A 62 16.18 4.90 19.18
C ASP A 62 17.46 4.11 19.45
N ASN A 63 18.52 4.33 18.65
CA ASN A 63 19.76 3.57 18.66
C ASN A 63 19.48 2.06 18.55
N PHE A 64 18.54 1.67 17.69
CA PHE A 64 18.23 0.28 17.46
C PHE A 64 19.51 -0.44 16.98
N LYS A 65 19.99 -1.42 17.74
CA LYS A 65 21.20 -2.19 17.41
C LYS A 65 20.82 -3.56 16.86
N SER A 66 21.72 -4.14 16.08
CA SER A 66 21.67 -5.49 15.48
C SER A 66 21.34 -6.66 16.42
N THR A 67 21.37 -6.42 17.74
CA THR A 67 21.08 -7.41 18.80
C THR A 67 19.63 -7.38 19.28
N ALA A 68 18.80 -6.47 18.78
CA ALA A 68 17.41 -6.40 19.18
C ALA A 68 16.60 -7.57 18.59
N ASN A 69 15.56 -7.97 19.33
CA ASN A 69 14.63 -9.02 18.93
C ASN A 69 13.96 -8.62 17.60
N GLU A 70 13.98 -9.50 16.60
CA GLU A 70 13.33 -9.30 15.30
C GLU A 70 11.86 -8.89 15.45
N GLN A 71 11.14 -9.47 16.42
CA GLN A 71 9.76 -9.07 16.70
C GLN A 71 9.66 -7.62 17.19
N ALA A 72 10.54 -7.21 18.09
CA ALA A 72 10.54 -5.83 18.59
C ALA A 72 10.83 -4.81 17.48
N LEU A 73 11.65 -5.20 16.50
CA LEU A 73 11.90 -4.38 15.32
C LEU A 73 10.66 -4.26 14.44
N LYS A 74 10.01 -5.38 14.12
CA LYS A 74 8.75 -5.40 13.37
C LYS A 74 7.69 -4.53 14.04
N ASP A 75 7.56 -4.65 15.37
CA ASP A 75 6.62 -3.85 16.17
C ASP A 75 6.95 -2.34 16.09
N SER A 76 8.22 -1.95 16.22
CA SER A 76 8.66 -0.55 16.06
C SER A 76 8.33 0.00 14.68
N VAL A 77 8.53 -0.80 13.64
CA VAL A 77 8.33 -0.39 12.24
C VAL A 77 6.87 -0.20 11.94
N ILE A 78 6.03 -1.14 12.38
CA ILE A 78 4.57 -1.01 12.35
C ILE A 78 4.13 0.26 13.08
N SER A 79 4.68 0.50 14.28
CA SER A 79 4.35 1.67 15.09
C SER A 79 4.72 2.99 14.40
N TYR A 80 5.93 3.09 13.85
CA TYR A 80 6.39 4.31 13.16
C TYR A 80 5.67 4.55 11.85
N THR A 81 5.38 3.50 11.08
CA THR A 81 4.58 3.58 9.86
C THR A 81 3.17 4.08 10.19
N LYS A 82 2.52 3.48 11.18
CA LYS A 82 1.20 3.92 11.67
C LYS A 82 1.22 5.39 12.11
N SER A 83 2.22 5.78 12.89
CA SER A 83 2.39 7.16 13.35
C SER A 83 2.55 8.13 12.18
N TYR A 84 3.31 7.76 11.15
CA TYR A 84 3.52 8.59 9.97
C TYR A 84 2.21 8.80 9.21
N LEU A 85 1.49 7.72 8.88
CA LEU A 85 0.24 7.78 8.12
C LEU A 85 -0.84 8.59 8.83
N ILE A 86 -0.99 8.41 10.16
CA ILE A 86 -1.96 9.17 10.95
C ILE A 86 -1.63 10.66 11.00
N THR A 87 -0.35 10.99 11.19
CA THR A 87 0.07 12.38 11.45
C THR A 87 0.20 13.21 10.17
N ASN A 88 0.59 12.58 9.05
CA ASN A 88 0.99 13.30 7.83
C ASN A 88 0.05 13.06 6.64
N GLU A 89 -0.74 11.99 6.65
CA GLU A 89 -1.54 11.56 5.49
C GLU A 89 -3.05 11.51 5.81
N GLY A 90 -3.44 11.93 7.01
CA GLY A 90 -4.84 12.02 7.42
C GLY A 90 -5.55 10.67 7.62
N VAL A 91 -4.81 9.56 7.59
CA VAL A 91 -5.36 8.21 7.77
C VAL A 91 -5.80 8.02 9.22
N THR A 92 -6.97 7.43 9.43
CA THR A 92 -7.46 7.14 10.78
C THR A 92 -6.92 5.81 11.32
N GLU A 93 -6.90 5.69 12.64
CA GLU A 93 -6.55 4.43 13.30
C GLU A 93 -7.54 3.29 12.95
N SER A 94 -8.82 3.61 12.70
CA SER A 94 -9.81 2.62 12.26
C SER A 94 -9.46 2.04 10.90
N GLU A 95 -9.14 2.90 9.92
CA GLU A 95 -8.76 2.48 8.57
C GLU A 95 -7.51 1.59 8.59
N ILE A 96 -6.51 1.94 9.40
CA ILE A 96 -5.30 1.11 9.56
C ILE A 96 -5.63 -0.26 10.13
N ASN A 97 -6.45 -0.32 11.18
CA ASN A 97 -6.81 -1.59 11.81
C ASN A 97 -7.65 -2.47 10.88
N GLU A 98 -8.63 -1.88 10.17
CA GLU A 98 -9.47 -2.57 9.19
C GLU A 98 -8.62 -3.18 8.07
N ILE A 99 -7.70 -2.41 7.49
CA ILE A 99 -6.78 -2.93 6.46
C ILE A 99 -5.90 -4.04 7.05
N ASN A 100 -5.26 -3.81 8.20
CA ASN A 100 -4.39 -4.82 8.83
C ASN A 100 -5.10 -6.15 9.10
N GLU A 101 -6.37 -6.10 9.51
CA GLU A 101 -7.20 -7.29 9.71
C GLU A 101 -7.50 -8.01 8.40
N MET A 102 -7.77 -7.26 7.32
CA MET A 102 -8.07 -7.84 6.00
C MET A 102 -6.85 -8.46 5.33
N ILE A 103 -5.68 -7.83 5.44
CA ILE A 103 -4.48 -8.26 4.73
C ILE A 103 -3.54 -9.09 5.61
N GLY A 104 -3.77 -9.16 6.91
CA GLY A 104 -3.05 -10.07 7.81
C GLY A 104 -1.59 -9.65 8.06
N ILE A 105 -1.29 -8.35 8.10
CA ILE A 105 0.05 -7.82 8.43
C ILE A 105 0.34 -8.03 9.92
N THR A 106 0.53 -9.26 10.37
CA THR A 106 0.74 -9.54 11.80
C THR A 106 2.01 -10.29 12.15
N SER A 107 2.86 -10.77 11.22
CA SER A 107 4.29 -10.99 11.57
C SER A 107 5.24 -11.42 10.46
N ASP A 108 4.90 -12.32 9.52
CA ASP A 108 5.99 -13.05 8.83
C ASP A 108 5.97 -13.08 7.30
N THR A 109 4.82 -13.01 6.62
CA THR A 109 4.73 -12.88 5.16
C THR A 109 3.28 -12.61 4.77
N LEU A 110 3.05 -11.70 3.81
CA LEU A 110 1.75 -11.52 3.18
C LEU A 110 1.50 -12.67 2.19
N ASP A 111 0.48 -13.50 2.42
CA ASP A 111 0.05 -14.47 1.39
C ASP A 111 -0.85 -13.79 0.37
N ILE A 112 -0.21 -13.18 -0.63
CA ILE A 112 -0.91 -12.46 -1.69
C ILE A 112 -1.79 -13.40 -2.54
N SER A 113 -1.48 -14.70 -2.59
CA SER A 113 -2.20 -15.66 -3.44
C SER A 113 -3.63 -15.88 -2.95
N GLN A 114 -3.82 -15.95 -1.63
CA GLN A 114 -5.14 -16.06 -1.03
C GLN A 114 -5.96 -14.79 -1.27
N LEU A 115 -5.33 -13.61 -1.13
CA LEU A 115 -6.01 -12.33 -1.39
C LEU A 115 -6.41 -12.19 -2.85
N LEU A 116 -5.53 -12.53 -3.79
CA LEU A 116 -5.85 -12.53 -5.23
C LEU A 116 -7.01 -13.47 -5.56
N SER A 117 -7.06 -14.65 -4.92
CA SER A 117 -8.16 -15.60 -5.12
C SER A 117 -9.53 -15.07 -4.65
N SER A 118 -9.55 -14.08 -3.74
CA SER A 118 -10.78 -13.45 -3.27
C SER A 118 -11.33 -12.39 -4.24
N VAL A 119 -10.53 -11.93 -5.20
CA VAL A 119 -10.94 -10.93 -6.19
C VAL A 119 -11.86 -11.57 -7.23
N THR A 120 -13.12 -11.15 -7.24
CA THR A 120 -14.18 -11.72 -8.10
C THR A 120 -14.15 -11.18 -9.54
N ASP A 121 -13.63 -9.98 -9.75
CA ASP A 121 -13.45 -9.41 -11.09
C ASP A 121 -12.17 -9.98 -11.72
N ASP A 122 -12.33 -10.78 -12.77
CA ASP A 122 -11.23 -11.45 -13.45
C ASP A 122 -10.25 -10.48 -14.10
N ASN A 123 -10.73 -9.35 -14.65
CA ASN A 123 -9.85 -8.36 -15.28
C ASN A 123 -9.00 -7.67 -14.22
N TYR A 124 -9.59 -7.28 -13.09
CA TYR A 124 -8.83 -6.71 -11.99
C TYR A 124 -7.83 -7.70 -11.42
N ARG A 125 -8.25 -8.95 -11.16
CA ARG A 125 -7.36 -10.00 -10.67
C ARG A 125 -6.18 -10.25 -11.61
N ASN A 126 -6.41 -10.26 -12.93
CA ASN A 126 -5.34 -10.42 -13.91
C ASN A 126 -4.36 -9.25 -13.86
N MET A 127 -4.84 -7.99 -13.84
CA MET A 127 -3.95 -6.83 -13.73
C MET A 127 -3.11 -6.86 -12.44
N LEU A 128 -3.70 -7.25 -11.31
CA LEU A 128 -2.95 -7.42 -10.06
C LEU A 128 -1.91 -8.54 -10.16
N THR A 129 -2.26 -9.65 -10.80
CA THR A 129 -1.34 -10.78 -11.02
C THR A 129 -0.18 -10.37 -11.93
N ASP A 130 -0.45 -9.65 -13.02
CA ASP A 130 0.57 -9.15 -13.94
C ASP A 130 1.56 -8.21 -13.21
N ILE A 131 1.08 -7.38 -12.28
CA ILE A 131 1.96 -6.55 -11.43
C ILE A 131 2.86 -7.43 -10.56
N ILE A 132 2.31 -8.45 -9.90
CA ILE A 132 3.11 -9.34 -9.04
C ILE A 132 4.13 -10.13 -9.85
N ASP A 133 3.76 -10.60 -11.04
CA ASP A 133 4.63 -11.38 -11.91
C ASP A 133 5.84 -10.60 -12.44
N ILE A 134 5.73 -9.27 -12.59
CA ILE A 134 6.87 -8.39 -12.91
C ILE A 134 8.00 -8.57 -11.89
N PHE A 135 7.66 -8.68 -10.61
CA PHE A 135 8.65 -8.80 -9.52
C PHE A 135 9.09 -10.24 -9.25
N ASN A 136 8.36 -11.23 -9.73
CA ASN A 136 8.74 -12.65 -9.66
C ASN A 136 9.62 -13.11 -10.83
N SER A 137 9.96 -12.22 -11.76
CA SER A 137 10.81 -12.52 -12.92
C SER A 137 12.20 -13.03 -12.47
N GLU A 138 12.65 -14.15 -13.04
CA GLU A 138 14.01 -14.70 -12.82
C GLU A 138 15.12 -13.75 -13.31
N THR A 139 14.78 -12.77 -14.15
CA THR A 139 15.71 -11.78 -14.68
C THR A 139 15.42 -10.39 -14.09
N PRO A 140 16.37 -9.79 -13.37
CA PRO A 140 16.32 -8.39 -12.96
C PRO A 140 16.02 -7.45 -14.12
N LEU A 141 15.03 -6.57 -13.96
CA LEU A 141 14.69 -5.54 -14.94
C LEU A 141 15.44 -4.24 -14.65
N SER A 142 15.89 -3.52 -15.66
CA SER A 142 16.25 -2.11 -15.47
C SER A 142 15.02 -1.29 -15.08
N TYR A 143 15.22 -0.11 -14.47
CA TYR A 143 14.12 0.81 -14.17
C TYR A 143 13.26 1.11 -15.41
N SER A 144 13.87 1.29 -16.58
CA SER A 144 13.11 1.56 -17.81
C SER A 144 12.26 0.37 -18.25
N GLU A 145 12.70 -0.86 -18.03
CA GLU A 145 11.92 -2.07 -18.36
C GLU A 145 10.77 -2.26 -17.38
N LEU A 146 11.03 -2.02 -16.08
CA LEU A 146 10.00 -1.98 -15.05
C LEU A 146 8.93 -0.92 -15.37
N ASP A 147 9.35 0.32 -15.63
CA ASP A 147 8.45 1.44 -15.94
C ASP A 147 7.59 1.14 -17.17
N ASN A 148 8.19 0.59 -18.23
CA ASN A 148 7.46 0.17 -19.41
C ASN A 148 6.43 -0.93 -19.12
N ALA A 149 6.78 -1.94 -18.33
CA ALA A 149 5.86 -3.01 -17.97
C ALA A 149 4.66 -2.48 -17.15
N LEU A 150 4.92 -1.61 -16.18
CA LEU A 150 3.87 -0.97 -15.38
C LEU A 150 2.98 -0.05 -16.23
N ASN A 151 3.56 0.73 -17.15
CA ASN A 151 2.81 1.59 -18.07
C ASN A 151 1.80 0.81 -18.93
N LEU A 152 2.15 -0.40 -19.37
CA LEU A 152 1.23 -1.24 -20.13
C LEU A 152 0.00 -1.63 -19.29
N ILE A 153 0.21 -1.99 -18.02
CA ILE A 153 -0.88 -2.34 -17.09
C ILE A 153 -1.76 -1.10 -16.81
N GLU A 154 -1.17 0.08 -16.66
CA GLU A 154 -1.94 1.32 -16.47
C GLU A 154 -2.80 1.68 -17.69
N ILE A 155 -2.28 1.44 -18.91
CA ILE A 155 -3.04 1.63 -20.15
C ILE A 155 -4.25 0.70 -20.18
N ASP A 156 -4.08 -0.56 -19.80
CA ASP A 156 -5.18 -1.53 -19.72
C ASP A 156 -6.20 -1.15 -18.63
N ALA A 157 -5.74 -0.56 -17.53
CA ALA A 157 -6.59 -0.09 -16.45
C ALA A 157 -7.34 1.22 -16.75
N ALA A 158 -6.96 1.98 -17.80
CA ALA A 158 -7.43 3.35 -18.04
C ALA A 158 -8.96 3.49 -18.17
N ALA A 159 -9.65 2.43 -18.61
CA ALA A 159 -11.11 2.40 -18.72
C ALA A 159 -11.80 1.60 -17.60
N SER A 160 -11.02 1.06 -16.65
CA SER A 160 -11.52 0.22 -15.56
C SER A 160 -12.00 1.07 -14.37
N SER A 161 -12.91 0.52 -13.56
CA SER A 161 -13.27 1.10 -12.27
C SER A 161 -12.14 1.04 -11.23
N TYR A 162 -11.07 0.29 -11.52
CA TYR A 162 -9.93 0.05 -10.64
C TYR A 162 -8.70 0.90 -11.02
N TYR A 163 -8.89 1.91 -11.89
CA TYR A 163 -7.79 2.72 -12.39
C TYR A 163 -6.96 3.35 -11.26
N ASN A 164 -7.60 3.92 -10.25
CA ASN A 164 -6.88 4.57 -9.15
C ASN A 164 -6.08 3.58 -8.30
N GLU A 165 -6.59 2.37 -8.08
CA GLU A 165 -5.91 1.29 -7.38
C GLU A 165 -4.68 0.84 -8.17
N ILE A 166 -4.83 0.60 -9.47
CA ILE A 166 -3.71 0.22 -10.35
C ILE A 166 -2.65 1.32 -10.39
N ILE A 167 -3.05 2.59 -10.54
CA ILE A 167 -2.11 3.72 -10.51
C ILE A 167 -1.40 3.83 -9.15
N ALA A 168 -2.09 3.57 -8.03
CA ALA A 168 -1.47 3.59 -6.71
C ALA A 168 -0.41 2.49 -6.55
N ILE A 169 -0.75 1.26 -6.94
CA ILE A 169 0.15 0.10 -6.85
C ILE A 169 1.38 0.31 -7.74
N THR A 170 1.17 0.71 -8.99
CA THR A 170 2.26 0.95 -9.96
C THR A 170 3.09 2.19 -9.58
N SER A 171 2.51 3.18 -8.89
CA SER A 171 3.25 4.28 -8.27
C SER A 171 4.18 3.74 -7.18
N VAL A 172 3.69 2.94 -6.24
CA VAL A 172 4.52 2.30 -5.20
C VAL A 172 5.69 1.55 -5.84
N ALA A 173 5.42 0.66 -6.80
CA ALA A 173 6.44 -0.08 -7.52
C ALA A 173 7.59 0.80 -8.08
N ARG A 174 7.25 1.90 -8.76
CA ARG A 174 8.27 2.83 -9.32
C ARG A 174 9.07 3.54 -8.25
N TYR A 175 8.38 4.05 -7.23
CA TYR A 175 9.03 4.82 -6.17
C TYR A 175 9.87 3.93 -5.26
N SER A 176 9.45 2.69 -5.00
CA SER A 176 10.21 1.68 -4.28
C SER A 176 11.52 1.37 -4.98
N TYR A 177 11.53 1.19 -6.31
CA TYR A 177 12.78 0.97 -7.06
C TYR A 177 13.79 2.09 -6.77
N ILE A 178 13.35 3.34 -6.93
CA ILE A 178 14.19 4.52 -6.74
C ILE A 178 14.66 4.62 -5.28
N TYR A 179 13.79 4.31 -4.33
CA TYR A 179 14.09 4.36 -2.90
C TYR A 179 15.20 3.40 -2.53
N TRP A 180 15.01 2.12 -2.85
CA TRP A 180 15.94 1.08 -2.43
C TRP A 180 17.28 1.20 -3.17
N GLU A 181 17.31 1.73 -4.40
CA GLU A 181 18.56 2.03 -5.10
C GLU A 181 19.41 3.06 -4.33
N GLN A 182 18.76 4.01 -3.64
CA GLN A 182 19.42 5.09 -2.91
C GLN A 182 19.69 4.76 -1.44
N GLU A 183 18.75 4.09 -0.78
CA GLU A 183 18.70 3.98 0.68
C GLU A 183 19.07 2.60 1.22
N MET A 184 19.14 1.55 0.39
CA MET A 184 19.42 0.18 0.86
C MET A 184 20.71 0.09 1.67
N ASP A 185 21.76 0.82 1.27
CA ASP A 185 23.02 0.91 2.03
C ASP A 185 22.83 1.48 3.45
N ASN A 186 21.93 2.46 3.60
CA ASN A 186 21.66 3.08 4.90
C ASN A 186 20.87 2.13 5.81
N TRP A 187 19.97 1.33 5.23
CA TRP A 187 19.27 0.25 5.92
C TRP A 187 20.24 -0.86 6.36
N VAL A 188 21.10 -1.34 5.47
CA VAL A 188 22.12 -2.36 5.80
C VAL A 188 23.08 -1.86 6.87
N PHE A 189 23.56 -0.61 6.76
CA PHE A 189 24.49 -0.02 7.74
C PHE A 189 23.88 0.07 9.15
N LEU A 190 22.60 0.41 9.25
CA LEU A 190 21.89 0.50 10.53
C LEU A 190 21.97 -0.83 11.32
N PHE A 191 21.89 -1.97 10.63
CA PHE A 191 21.85 -3.28 11.29
C PHE A 191 23.17 -4.05 11.27
N ASN A 192 24.09 -3.81 10.33
CA ASN A 192 25.32 -4.60 10.24
C ASN A 192 26.59 -3.85 10.67
N GLY A 193 26.52 -2.52 10.84
CA GLY A 193 27.64 -1.70 11.31
C GLY A 193 28.90 -1.67 10.42
N ASN A 194 28.94 -2.48 9.35
CA ASN A 194 30.01 -2.54 8.37
C ASN A 194 29.68 -1.70 7.13
N THR A 195 30.73 -1.28 6.41
CA THR A 195 30.68 -0.32 5.29
C THR A 195 29.78 -0.77 4.13
N LYS A 196 29.06 0.21 3.58
CA LYS A 196 28.27 0.20 2.33
C LYS A 196 28.75 -0.83 1.31
N SER A 197 27.90 -1.81 1.00
CA SER A 197 28.15 -2.80 -0.03
C SER A 197 27.54 -2.25 -1.33
N VAL A 198 28.39 -1.73 -2.21
CA VAL A 198 28.00 -1.11 -3.50
C VAL A 198 27.37 -2.11 -4.49
N ASN A 199 27.29 -3.40 -4.14
CA ASN A 199 26.57 -4.38 -4.96
C ASN A 199 25.11 -4.42 -4.52
N VAL A 200 24.21 -4.21 -5.50
CA VAL A 200 22.77 -4.45 -5.36
C VAL A 200 22.60 -5.82 -4.71
N ASP A 201 22.10 -5.79 -3.48
CA ASP A 201 21.78 -6.97 -2.71
C ASP A 201 20.88 -7.87 -3.59
N PRO A 202 21.17 -9.17 -3.76
CA PRO A 202 20.29 -10.06 -4.53
C PRO A 202 18.83 -9.99 -4.09
N ARG A 203 18.57 -9.55 -2.85
CA ARG A 203 17.25 -9.36 -2.24
C ARG A 203 16.57 -8.04 -2.62
N PHE A 204 17.21 -7.18 -3.41
CA PHE A 204 16.60 -5.93 -3.90
C PHE A 204 15.23 -6.18 -4.54
N TRP A 205 15.13 -7.20 -5.40
CA TRP A 205 13.87 -7.59 -6.03
C TRP A 205 12.86 -8.19 -5.06
N ASP A 206 13.32 -8.92 -4.04
CA ASP A 206 12.44 -9.45 -2.99
C ASP A 206 11.78 -8.31 -2.20
N ILE A 207 12.53 -7.23 -1.95
CA ILE A 207 12.00 -6.04 -1.28
C ILE A 207 10.99 -5.33 -2.18
N LEU A 208 11.35 -5.04 -3.44
CA LEU A 208 10.42 -4.41 -4.38
C LEU A 208 9.13 -5.22 -4.57
N GLY A 209 9.26 -6.55 -4.65
CA GLY A 209 8.13 -7.46 -4.72
C GLY A 209 7.25 -7.38 -3.47
N ALA A 210 7.83 -7.28 -2.28
CA ALA A 210 7.06 -7.11 -1.06
C ALA A 210 6.33 -5.76 -0.99
N ASP A 211 6.97 -4.67 -1.41
CA ASP A 211 6.34 -3.34 -1.47
C ASP A 211 5.11 -3.37 -2.40
N ALA A 212 5.27 -3.97 -3.58
CA ALA A 212 4.19 -4.14 -4.55
C ALA A 212 3.09 -5.07 -4.02
N GLN A 213 3.44 -6.20 -3.40
CA GLN A 213 2.47 -7.12 -2.79
C GLN A 213 1.69 -6.44 -1.66
N GLY A 214 2.35 -5.62 -0.84
CA GLY A 214 1.69 -4.80 0.18
C GLY A 214 0.67 -3.84 -0.42
N ALA A 215 1.05 -3.15 -1.50
CA ALA A 215 0.14 -2.26 -2.22
C ALA A 215 -1.06 -3.02 -2.80
N VAL A 216 -0.83 -4.18 -3.42
CA VAL A 216 -1.88 -5.05 -3.98
C VAL A 216 -2.82 -5.55 -2.88
N GLY A 217 -2.27 -6.10 -1.80
CA GLY A 217 -3.06 -6.59 -0.67
C GLY A 217 -3.90 -5.48 -0.08
N GLY A 218 -3.27 -4.32 0.15
CA GLY A 218 -3.96 -3.10 0.56
C GLY A 218 -5.11 -2.74 -0.37
N ALA A 219 -4.87 -2.66 -1.68
CA ALA A 219 -5.88 -2.32 -2.68
C ALA A 219 -7.06 -3.29 -2.69
N ILE A 220 -6.82 -4.59 -2.48
CA ILE A 220 -7.87 -5.60 -2.33
C ILE A 220 -8.70 -5.32 -1.06
N GLY A 221 -8.05 -4.98 0.06
CA GLY A 221 -8.70 -4.73 1.34
C GLY A 221 -9.45 -3.40 1.44
N GLY A 222 -9.04 -2.36 0.72
CA GLY A 222 -9.71 -1.05 0.84
C GLY A 222 -9.41 -0.05 -0.26
N GLY A 223 -9.16 -0.52 -1.49
CA GLY A 223 -8.94 0.33 -2.66
C GLY A 223 -7.74 1.26 -2.47
N LEU A 224 -7.88 2.52 -2.87
CA LEU A 224 -6.79 3.50 -2.79
C LEU A 224 -6.22 3.68 -1.37
N VAL A 225 -7.07 3.82 -0.35
CA VAL A 225 -6.64 3.97 1.05
C VAL A 225 -5.93 2.69 1.52
N GLY A 226 -6.46 1.55 1.10
CA GLY A 226 -5.83 0.27 1.34
C GLY A 226 -4.42 0.19 0.74
N ALA A 227 -4.22 0.58 -0.53
CA ALA A 227 -2.89 0.60 -1.16
C ALA A 227 -1.90 1.51 -0.43
N LEU A 228 -2.36 2.68 0.00
CA LEU A 228 -1.59 3.65 0.80
C LEU A 228 -1.11 3.05 2.13
N ILE A 229 -1.95 2.24 2.79
CA ILE A 229 -1.61 1.59 4.07
C ILE A 229 -0.79 0.32 3.83
N GLY A 230 -1.20 -0.56 2.93
CA GLY A 230 -0.60 -1.89 2.77
C GLY A 230 0.85 -1.85 2.30
N ALA A 231 1.20 -0.89 1.45
CA ALA A 231 2.56 -0.78 0.90
C ALA A 231 3.64 -0.50 1.96
N PRO A 232 3.56 0.60 2.75
CA PRO A 232 4.51 0.87 3.84
C PRO A 232 4.70 -0.25 4.86
N PHE A 233 3.63 -1.02 5.11
CA PHE A 233 3.65 -2.09 6.09
C PHE A 233 4.36 -3.34 5.57
N ALA A 234 4.14 -3.72 4.31
CA ALA A 234 4.86 -4.85 3.71
C ALA A 234 6.35 -4.53 3.48
N SER A 235 6.66 -3.31 3.03
CA SER A 235 8.04 -2.85 2.82
C SER A 235 8.82 -2.71 4.12
N GLY A 236 8.17 -2.12 5.13
CA GLY A 236 8.74 -1.98 6.46
C GLY A 236 9.10 -3.34 7.05
N ILE A 237 8.23 -4.34 6.96
CA ILE A 237 8.53 -5.67 7.53
C ILE A 237 9.58 -6.40 6.68
N GLN A 238 9.40 -6.47 5.36
CA GLN A 238 10.26 -7.28 4.51
C GLN A 238 11.64 -6.66 4.31
N GLY A 239 11.73 -5.36 4.02
CA GLY A 239 13.00 -4.63 3.86
C GLY A 239 13.89 -4.73 5.09
N ILE A 240 13.26 -4.80 6.27
CA ILE A 240 13.97 -4.87 7.54
C ILE A 240 14.34 -6.30 7.90
N VAL A 241 13.49 -7.29 7.65
CA VAL A 241 13.85 -8.71 7.75
C VAL A 241 15.03 -9.02 6.82
N VAL A 242 15.00 -8.50 5.59
CA VAL A 242 16.11 -8.61 4.64
C VAL A 242 17.38 -7.95 5.20
N ALA A 243 17.29 -6.71 5.69
CA ALA A 243 18.47 -6.03 6.25
C ALA A 243 19.06 -6.77 7.48
N LEU A 244 18.22 -7.40 8.32
CA LEU A 244 18.66 -8.23 9.45
C LEU A 244 19.33 -9.55 9.04
N GLN A 245 18.94 -10.12 7.90
CA GLN A 245 19.50 -11.36 7.36
C GLN A 245 20.83 -11.15 6.61
N ALA A 246 21.20 -9.90 6.31
CA ALA A 246 22.38 -9.52 5.52
C ALA A 246 23.74 -9.71 6.23
N LYS A 247 23.82 -10.60 7.22
CA LYS A 247 24.99 -10.79 8.11
C LYS A 247 26.24 -11.28 7.40
#